data_AF-A0A3G2G361-F1
#
_entry.id   AF-A0A3G2G361-F1
#
_cell.length_a   1.000
_cell.length_b   1.000
_cell.length_c   1.000
_cell.angle_alpha   90.00
_cell.angle_beta   90.00
_cell.angle_gamma   90.00
#
_symmetry.space_group_name_H-M   'P 1'
#
loop_
_entity.id
_entity.type
_entity.pdbx_description
1 polymer ?
#
loop_
_entity_poly.entity_id
_entity_poly.type
_entity_poly.pdbx_seq_one_letter_code
_entity_poly.pdbx_strand_id
1 'polypeptide(L)'
;MTEAIFGLIGVLVGSAISWFQSHWTSKKEAEKSARYLAIRIVCILDKYMEDCAAVVKDTGLCEGQRTADGCLQSQVRPPDSPKYPEDVDWKSIDPDLMFALLSFPSEIEDGNRMISATNIIAYPPDYQDWFDERRFYYCQFGLIAHKLSNKLSDKYGITKKIYIDWNPVKDFSEELKSVAARRNQRTEEHKAFVEKFLE
;
A
#
# COMPACT_ATOMS: atom_id res chain seq x y z
N MET A 1 7.66 -49.44 46.57
CA MET A 1 8.05 -49.15 45.16
C MET A 1 6.91 -48.55 44.35
N THR A 2 5.67 -49.01 44.53
CA THR A 2 4.47 -48.49 43.86
C THR A 2 4.21 -46.99 44.10
N GLU A 3 4.37 -46.50 45.33
CA GLU A 3 4.13 -45.08 45.67
C GLU A 3 5.08 -44.10 44.95
N ALA A 4 6.35 -44.47 44.80
CA ALA A 4 7.34 -43.67 44.06
C ALA A 4 7.03 -43.61 42.56
N ILE A 5 6.46 -44.68 41.99
CA ILE A 5 6.02 -44.74 40.59
C ILE A 5 4.82 -43.82 40.38
N PHE A 6 3.84 -43.82 41.28
CA PHE A 6 2.68 -42.91 41.20
C PHE A 6 3.09 -41.43 41.34
N GLY A 7 4.06 -41.12 42.21
CA GLY A 7 4.64 -39.77 42.31
C GLY A 7 5.34 -39.32 41.03
N LEU A 8 6.16 -40.19 40.42
CA LEU A 8 6.85 -39.91 39.16
C LEU A 8 5.87 -39.71 37.99
N ILE A 9 4.84 -40.55 37.89
CA ILE A 9 3.78 -40.43 36.88
C ILE A 9 3.04 -39.10 37.03
N GLY A 10 2.71 -38.71 38.27
CA GLY A 10 2.06 -37.42 38.55
C GLY A 10 2.89 -36.22 38.06
N VAL A 11 4.21 -36.23 38.27
CA VAL A 11 5.12 -35.18 37.81
C VAL A 11 5.20 -35.13 36.28
N LEU A 12 5.30 -36.29 35.62
CA LEU A 12 5.35 -36.37 34.15
C LEU A 12 4.05 -35.87 33.50
N VAL A 13 2.90 -36.29 34.05
CA VAL A 13 1.58 -35.84 33.55
C VAL A 13 1.39 -34.35 33.79
N GLY A 14 1.72 -33.84 34.97
CA GLY A 14 1.65 -32.40 35.27
C GLY A 14 2.53 -31.56 34.35
N SER A 15 3.75 -32.02 34.07
CA SER A 15 4.68 -31.34 33.17
C SER A 15 4.18 -31.34 31.72
N ALA A 16 3.62 -32.46 31.25
CA ALA A 16 3.06 -32.57 29.91
C ALA A 16 1.84 -31.67 29.71
N ILE A 17 0.93 -31.60 30.69
CA ILE A 17 -0.23 -30.69 30.66
C ILE A 17 0.23 -29.24 30.63
N SER A 18 1.20 -28.87 31.47
CA SER A 18 1.74 -27.50 31.50
C SER A 18 2.38 -27.11 30.17
N TRP A 19 3.18 -28.00 29.57
CA TRP A 19 3.78 -27.77 28.26
C TRP A 19 2.72 -27.63 27.16
N PHE A 20 1.72 -28.50 27.14
CA PHE A 20 0.62 -28.44 26.18
C PHE A 20 -0.20 -27.14 26.32
N GLN A 21 -0.56 -26.78 27.56
CA GLN A 21 -1.29 -25.54 27.85
C GLN A 21 -0.48 -24.31 27.47
N SER A 22 0.83 -24.31 27.74
CA SER A 22 1.74 -23.23 27.37
C SER A 22 1.80 -23.05 25.85
N HIS A 23 1.97 -24.13 25.10
CA HIS A 23 1.96 -24.09 23.63
C HIS A 23 0.62 -23.58 23.07
N TRP A 24 -0.49 -24.04 23.63
CA TRP A 24 -1.82 -23.61 23.18
C TRP A 24 -2.10 -22.13 23.48
N THR A 25 -1.75 -21.69 24.69
CA THR A 25 -1.95 -20.30 25.11
C THR A 25 -1.05 -19.37 24.30
N SER A 26 0.22 -19.73 24.10
CA SER A 26 1.16 -18.95 23.28
C SER A 26 0.68 -18.81 21.84
N LYS A 27 0.15 -19.89 21.25
CA LYS A 27 -0.42 -19.85 19.89
C LYS A 27 -1.64 -18.91 19.81
N LYS A 28 -2.55 -18.99 20.78
CA LYS A 28 -3.72 -18.09 20.83
C LYS A 28 -3.34 -16.63 20.98
N GLU A 29 -2.37 -16.33 21.84
CA GLU A 29 -1.90 -14.95 22.00
C GLU A 29 -1.19 -14.45 20.74
N ALA A 30 -0.40 -15.28 20.06
CA ALA A 30 0.19 -14.94 18.77
C ALA A 30 -0.89 -14.64 17.70
N GLU A 31 -1.94 -15.46 17.62
CA GLU A 31 -3.06 -15.24 16.68
C GLU A 31 -3.81 -13.93 16.96
N LYS A 32 -4.05 -13.60 18.24
CA LYS A 32 -4.67 -12.32 18.64
C LYS A 32 -3.79 -11.13 18.27
N SER A 33 -2.49 -11.20 18.57
CA SER A 33 -1.52 -10.15 18.25
C SER A 33 -1.42 -9.94 16.74
N ALA A 34 -1.38 -11.02 15.95
CA ALA A 34 -1.35 -10.97 14.50
C ALA A 34 -2.61 -10.31 13.93
N ARG A 35 -3.78 -10.69 14.44
CA ARG A 35 -5.06 -10.11 14.02
C ARG A 35 -5.16 -8.64 14.39
N TYR A 36 -4.73 -8.25 15.59
CA TYR A 36 -4.71 -6.86 16.03
C TYR A 36 -3.80 -6.00 15.15
N LEU A 37 -2.57 -6.46 14.87
CA LEU A 37 -1.66 -5.82 13.94
C LEU A 37 -2.32 -5.67 12.57
N ALA A 38 -2.82 -6.77 12.01
CA ALA A 38 -3.40 -6.79 10.67
C ALA A 38 -4.60 -5.82 10.53
N ILE A 39 -5.48 -5.73 11.54
CA ILE A 39 -6.60 -4.77 11.54
C ILE A 39 -6.08 -3.33 11.44
N ARG A 40 -5.08 -2.95 12.25
CA ARG A 40 -4.52 -1.59 12.23
C ARG A 40 -3.91 -1.26 10.87
N ILE A 41 -3.16 -2.20 10.31
CA ILE A 41 -2.51 -2.01 9.00
C ILE A 41 -3.56 -1.92 7.88
N VAL A 42 -4.60 -2.76 7.89
CA VAL A 42 -5.72 -2.68 6.93
C VAL A 42 -6.34 -1.28 6.92
N CYS A 43 -6.62 -0.71 8.10
CA CYS A 43 -7.18 0.65 8.18
C CYS A 43 -6.22 1.72 7.61
N ILE A 44 -4.92 1.59 7.87
CA ILE A 44 -3.90 2.52 7.33
C ILE A 44 -3.83 2.43 5.80
N LEU A 45 -3.81 1.21 5.26
CA LEU A 45 -3.71 0.98 3.82
C LEU A 45 -4.98 1.40 3.07
N ASP A 46 -6.16 1.14 3.63
CA ASP A 46 -7.43 1.56 3.05
C ASP A 46 -7.51 3.09 2.98
N LYS A 47 -7.10 3.79 4.04
CA LYS A 47 -7.04 5.27 4.05
C LYS A 47 -6.03 5.79 3.04
N TYR A 48 -4.84 5.19 2.97
CA TYR A 48 -3.82 5.60 2.01
C TYR A 48 -4.29 5.39 0.56
N MET A 49 -5.00 4.29 0.29
CA MET A 49 -5.62 4.04 -1.02
C MET A 49 -6.67 5.12 -1.36
N GLU A 50 -7.52 5.52 -0.43
CA GLU A 50 -8.47 6.63 -0.63
C GLU A 50 -7.76 7.94 -0.96
N ASP A 51 -6.68 8.25 -0.26
CA ASP A 51 -5.90 9.47 -0.51
C ASP A 51 -5.20 9.44 -1.87
N CYS A 52 -4.72 8.26 -2.30
CA CYS A 52 -4.21 8.07 -3.66
C CYS A 52 -5.30 8.37 -4.70
N ALA A 53 -6.55 7.98 -4.44
CA ALA A 53 -7.66 8.25 -5.35
C ALA A 53 -7.94 9.76 -5.50
N ALA A 54 -7.80 10.52 -4.42
CA ALA A 54 -7.91 11.98 -4.47
C ALA A 54 -6.84 12.59 -5.39
N VAL A 55 -5.58 12.12 -5.30
CA VAL A 55 -4.50 12.58 -6.19
C VAL A 55 -4.76 12.21 -7.65
N VAL A 56 -5.22 11.00 -7.91
CA VAL A 56 -5.52 10.53 -9.27
C VAL A 56 -6.64 11.35 -9.92
N LYS A 57 -7.63 11.78 -9.13
CA LYS A 57 -8.77 12.60 -9.58
C LYS A 57 -8.46 14.09 -9.68
N ASP A 58 -7.26 14.54 -9.27
CA ASP A 58 -6.86 15.94 -9.36
C ASP A 58 -6.75 16.37 -10.84
N THR A 59 -7.58 17.34 -11.23
CA THR A 59 -7.60 17.93 -12.58
C THR A 59 -6.69 19.15 -12.70
N GLY A 60 -6.12 19.62 -11.59
CA GLY A 60 -5.32 20.83 -11.55
C GLY A 60 -6.13 22.13 -11.63
N LEU A 61 -7.47 22.05 -11.57
CA LEU A 61 -8.38 23.20 -11.64
C LEU A 61 -8.89 23.55 -10.25
N CYS A 62 -8.79 24.83 -9.88
CA CYS A 62 -9.39 25.37 -8.65
C CYS A 62 -10.79 25.88 -8.98
N GLU A 63 -11.84 25.24 -8.45
CA GLU A 63 -13.24 25.59 -8.76
C GLU A 63 -13.55 25.61 -10.28
N GLY A 64 -12.91 24.73 -11.05
CA GLY A 64 -13.04 24.67 -12.51
C GLY A 64 -12.24 25.73 -13.27
N GLN A 65 -11.45 26.56 -12.56
CA GLN A 65 -10.63 27.61 -13.14
C GLN A 65 -9.13 27.26 -13.11
N ARG A 66 -8.40 27.83 -14.07
CA ARG A 66 -6.93 27.83 -14.09
C ARG A 66 -6.39 28.92 -13.16
N THR A 67 -5.10 28.89 -12.88
CA THR A 67 -4.43 29.98 -12.15
C THR A 67 -4.53 31.31 -12.91
N ALA A 68 -4.19 32.42 -12.26
CA ALA A 68 -4.14 33.74 -12.90
C ALA A 68 -3.25 33.78 -14.15
N ASP A 69 -2.19 32.96 -14.17
CA ASP A 69 -1.26 32.82 -15.30
C ASP A 69 -1.75 31.82 -16.37
N GLY A 70 -2.99 31.34 -16.28
CA GLY A 70 -3.58 30.40 -17.23
C GLY A 70 -3.07 28.96 -17.10
N CYS A 71 -2.43 28.61 -15.99
CA CYS A 71 -1.82 27.29 -15.79
C CYS A 71 -2.71 26.35 -14.96
N LEU A 72 -2.51 25.04 -15.13
CA LEU A 72 -2.99 24.02 -14.18
C LEU A 72 -2.04 23.96 -12.97
N GLN A 73 -2.60 23.77 -11.79
CA GLN A 73 -1.84 23.64 -10.55
C GLN A 73 -2.49 22.56 -9.69
N SER A 74 -1.70 21.64 -9.11
CA SER A 74 -2.27 20.60 -8.26
C SER A 74 -3.03 21.18 -7.08
N GLN A 75 -4.25 20.66 -6.87
CA GLN A 75 -5.13 21.04 -5.77
C GLN A 75 -5.06 20.04 -4.62
N VAL A 76 -4.54 18.84 -4.88
CA VAL A 76 -4.46 17.75 -3.90
C VAL A 76 -3.02 17.53 -3.48
N ARG A 77 -2.76 17.73 -2.18
CA ARG A 77 -1.47 17.35 -1.58
C ARG A 77 -1.31 15.83 -1.67
N PRO A 78 -0.15 15.32 -2.13
CA PRO A 78 0.09 13.89 -2.11
C PRO A 78 0.07 13.32 -0.68
N PRO A 79 -0.46 12.10 -0.47
CA PRO A 79 -0.44 11.48 0.85
C PRO A 79 0.99 11.21 1.32
N ASP A 80 1.22 11.37 2.61
CA ASP A 80 2.46 10.92 3.24
C ASP A 80 2.52 9.38 3.21
N SER A 81 3.73 8.81 3.17
CA SER A 81 3.92 7.35 3.22
C SER A 81 3.23 6.73 4.45
N PRO A 82 2.62 5.53 4.33
CA PRO A 82 2.01 4.82 5.44
C PRO A 82 2.95 4.69 6.64
N LYS A 83 2.52 5.21 7.79
CA LYS A 83 3.25 5.07 9.06
C LYS A 83 2.66 3.92 9.84
N TYR A 84 3.44 2.85 9.97
CA TYR A 84 2.99 1.67 10.70
C TYR A 84 3.29 1.77 12.20
N PRO A 85 2.49 1.11 13.04
CA PRO A 85 2.73 1.05 14.47
C PRO A 85 4.09 0.43 14.83
N GLU A 86 4.74 1.05 15.82
CA GLU A 86 5.96 0.52 16.45
C GLU A 86 5.64 -0.38 17.65
N ASP A 87 4.45 -0.26 18.21
CA ASP A 87 3.98 -0.94 19.42
C ASP A 87 3.42 -2.36 19.16
N VAL A 88 3.71 -2.95 17.99
CA VAL A 88 3.16 -4.25 17.57
C VAL A 88 4.27 -5.27 17.31
N ASP A 89 3.95 -6.55 17.54
CA ASP A 89 4.87 -7.64 17.22
C ASP A 89 4.77 -8.04 15.75
N TRP A 90 5.68 -7.51 14.94
CA TRP A 90 5.79 -7.84 13.51
C TRP A 90 6.07 -9.32 13.23
N LYS A 91 6.62 -10.06 14.20
CA LYS A 91 6.87 -11.51 14.04
C LYS A 91 5.59 -12.34 14.14
N SER A 92 4.49 -11.74 14.59
CA SER A 92 3.19 -12.41 14.70
C SER A 92 2.51 -12.61 13.33
N ILE A 93 2.92 -11.86 12.31
CA ILE A 93 2.39 -12.01 10.96
C ILE A 93 3.31 -12.82 10.04
N ASP A 94 2.76 -13.18 8.89
CA ASP A 94 3.48 -13.87 7.83
C ASP A 94 4.73 -13.10 7.36
N PRO A 95 5.91 -13.75 7.25
CA PRO A 95 7.14 -13.07 6.87
C PRO A 95 7.08 -12.36 5.51
N ASP A 96 6.39 -12.94 4.53
CA ASP A 96 6.28 -12.33 3.20
C ASP A 96 5.36 -11.10 3.22
N LEU A 97 4.27 -11.15 3.99
CA LEU A 97 3.42 -9.98 4.21
C LEU A 97 4.14 -8.90 5.02
N MET A 98 4.89 -9.28 6.06
CA MET A 98 5.70 -8.35 6.84
C MET A 98 6.70 -7.63 5.93
N PHE A 99 7.46 -8.37 5.13
CA PHE A 99 8.42 -7.77 4.20
C PHE A 99 7.72 -6.82 3.22
N ALA A 100 6.65 -7.26 2.57
CA ALA A 100 5.93 -6.44 1.60
C ALA A 100 5.31 -5.18 2.21
N LEU A 101 4.85 -5.23 3.47
CA LEU A 101 4.38 -4.06 4.20
C LEU A 101 5.52 -3.09 4.48
N LEU A 102 6.62 -3.58 5.04
CA LEU A 102 7.77 -2.77 5.46
C LEU A 102 8.56 -2.21 4.27
N SER A 103 8.53 -2.85 3.09
CA SER A 103 9.16 -2.34 1.87
C SER A 103 8.31 -1.28 1.14
N PHE A 104 6.99 -1.30 1.33
CA PHE A 104 6.07 -0.45 0.59
C PHE A 104 6.33 1.06 0.74
N PRO A 105 6.66 1.61 1.94
CA PRO A 105 7.06 3.01 2.07
C PRO A 105 8.23 3.41 1.16
N SER A 106 9.24 2.53 1.01
CA SER A 106 10.38 2.79 0.11
C SER A 106 9.95 2.81 -1.35
N GLU A 107 9.05 1.92 -1.77
CA GLU A 107 8.49 1.93 -3.14
C GLU A 107 7.73 3.25 -3.43
N ILE A 108 7.02 3.78 -2.43
CA ILE A 108 6.33 5.07 -2.53
C ILE A 108 7.34 6.21 -2.69
N GLU A 109 8.40 6.23 -1.88
CA GLU A 109 9.46 7.23 -1.97
C GLU A 109 10.13 7.22 -3.34
N ASP A 110 10.41 6.04 -3.88
CA ASP A 110 11.02 5.87 -5.21
C ASP A 110 10.15 6.48 -6.31
N GLY A 111 8.85 6.18 -6.34
CA GLY A 111 7.95 6.79 -7.33
C GLY A 111 7.72 8.28 -7.09
N ASN A 112 7.73 8.76 -5.85
CA ASN A 112 7.67 10.20 -5.55
C ASN A 112 8.90 10.96 -6.07
N ARG A 113 10.09 10.33 -6.04
CA ARG A 113 11.29 10.90 -6.69
C ARG A 113 11.12 11.00 -8.20
N MET A 114 10.51 9.99 -8.83
CA MET A 114 10.21 10.02 -10.27
C MET A 114 9.19 11.10 -10.63
N ILE A 115 8.09 11.22 -9.87
CA ILE A 115 7.12 12.31 -10.03
C ILE A 115 7.82 13.69 -9.91
N SER A 116 8.69 13.84 -8.92
CA SER A 116 9.40 15.09 -8.69
C SER A 116 10.36 15.43 -9.82
N ALA A 117 11.05 14.44 -10.38
CA ALA A 117 11.92 14.61 -11.54
C ALA A 117 11.14 15.08 -12.77
N THR A 118 9.95 14.51 -13.02
CA THR A 118 9.09 14.93 -14.14
C THR A 118 8.58 16.35 -13.97
N ASN A 119 8.38 16.83 -12.73
CA ASN A 119 7.96 18.22 -12.48
C ASN A 119 8.96 19.24 -13.02
N ILE A 120 10.26 18.92 -12.99
CA ILE A 120 11.34 19.82 -13.42
C ILE A 120 11.30 20.03 -14.94
N ILE A 121 10.84 19.02 -15.69
CA ILE A 121 10.82 19.02 -17.15
C ILE A 121 9.41 19.21 -17.74
N ALA A 122 8.37 19.27 -16.91
CA ALA A 122 7.01 19.51 -17.37
C ALA A 122 6.80 20.99 -17.70
N TYR A 123 6.11 21.26 -18.80
CA TYR A 123 5.97 22.62 -19.32
C TYR A 123 4.55 23.18 -19.17
N PRO A 124 4.41 24.51 -18.96
CA PRO A 124 3.12 25.18 -18.94
C PRO A 124 2.43 25.16 -20.32
N PRO A 125 1.10 25.38 -20.38
CA PRO A 125 0.22 25.72 -19.26
C PRO A 125 -0.32 24.52 -18.49
N ASP A 126 -0.22 23.31 -19.05
CA ASP A 126 -0.96 22.15 -18.53
C ASP A 126 -0.13 21.25 -17.62
N TYR A 127 1.20 21.28 -17.73
CA TYR A 127 2.09 20.39 -16.99
C TYR A 127 1.66 18.91 -17.13
N GLN A 128 1.12 18.54 -18.30
CA GLN A 128 0.43 17.26 -18.53
C GLN A 128 1.30 16.06 -18.17
N ASP A 129 2.59 16.11 -18.50
CA ASP A 129 3.54 15.04 -18.21
C ASP A 129 3.66 14.77 -16.71
N TRP A 130 3.68 15.84 -15.90
CA TRP A 130 3.73 15.72 -14.45
C TRP A 130 2.41 15.20 -13.86
N PHE A 131 1.26 15.68 -14.34
CA PHE A 131 -0.04 15.16 -13.90
C PHE A 131 -0.22 13.68 -14.28
N ASP A 132 0.21 13.28 -15.48
CA ASP A 132 0.18 11.88 -15.90
C ASP A 132 1.12 11.02 -15.06
N GLU A 133 2.32 11.51 -14.73
CA GLU A 133 3.27 10.76 -13.89
C GLU A 133 2.73 10.60 -12.45
N ARG A 134 2.11 11.64 -11.89
CA ARG A 134 1.38 11.55 -10.62
C ARG A 134 0.32 10.45 -10.67
N ARG A 135 -0.55 10.48 -11.68
CA ARG A 135 -1.64 9.49 -11.81
C ARG A 135 -1.08 8.09 -11.98
N PHE A 136 -0.02 7.92 -12.78
CA PHE A 136 0.63 6.63 -13.01
C PHE A 136 1.14 5.99 -11.71
N TYR A 137 1.88 6.75 -10.89
CA TYR A 137 2.42 6.22 -9.64
C TYR A 137 1.33 6.07 -8.56
N TYR A 138 0.45 7.05 -8.38
CA TYR A 138 -0.59 6.97 -7.34
C TYR A 138 -1.68 5.92 -7.65
N CYS A 139 -1.96 5.62 -8.92
CA CYS A 139 -2.77 4.43 -9.26
C CYS A 139 -2.09 3.14 -8.81
N GLN A 140 -0.78 2.98 -9.06
CA GLN A 140 -0.05 1.80 -8.64
C GLN A 140 0.02 1.68 -7.11
N PHE A 141 0.33 2.77 -6.41
CA PHE A 141 0.38 2.78 -4.95
C PHE A 141 -0.97 2.44 -4.34
N GLY A 142 -2.07 3.00 -4.87
CA GLY A 142 -3.43 2.65 -4.45
C GLY A 142 -3.74 1.16 -4.64
N LEU A 143 -3.37 0.60 -5.81
CA LEU A 143 -3.56 -0.84 -6.10
C LEU A 143 -2.71 -1.74 -5.19
N ILE A 144 -1.46 -1.36 -4.89
CA ILE A 144 -0.58 -2.09 -3.98
C ILE A 144 -1.16 -2.07 -2.56
N ALA A 145 -1.57 -0.89 -2.07
CA ALA A 145 -2.20 -0.74 -0.75
C ALA A 145 -3.46 -1.61 -0.64
N HIS A 146 -4.33 -1.57 -1.65
CA HIS A 146 -5.52 -2.43 -1.71
C HIS A 146 -5.17 -3.92 -1.69
N LYS A 147 -4.17 -4.34 -2.46
CA LYS A 147 -3.71 -5.74 -2.52
C LYS A 147 -3.18 -6.20 -1.17
N LEU A 148 -2.38 -5.39 -0.48
CA LEU A 148 -1.84 -5.69 0.84
C LEU A 148 -2.97 -5.77 1.89
N SER A 149 -3.90 -4.80 1.88
CA SER A 149 -5.09 -4.78 2.73
C SER A 149 -5.94 -6.04 2.55
N ASN A 150 -6.18 -6.45 1.31
CA ASN A 150 -6.91 -7.68 1.00
C ASN A 150 -6.20 -8.94 1.50
N LYS A 151 -4.89 -9.06 1.26
CA LYS A 151 -4.13 -10.24 1.71
C LYS A 151 -4.14 -10.36 3.24
N LEU A 152 -3.99 -9.26 3.96
CA LEU A 152 -4.13 -9.25 5.42
C LEU A 152 -5.53 -9.66 5.85
N SER A 153 -6.55 -9.09 5.20
CA SER A 153 -7.94 -9.39 5.54
C SER A 153 -8.30 -10.85 5.32
N ASP A 154 -7.87 -11.43 4.21
CA ASP A 154 -8.07 -12.84 3.88
C ASP A 154 -7.32 -13.76 4.84
N LYS A 155 -6.07 -13.42 5.18
CA LYS A 155 -5.25 -14.26 6.07
C LYS A 155 -5.69 -14.24 7.53
N TYR A 156 -6.19 -13.11 8.01
CA TYR A 156 -6.50 -12.90 9.44
C TYR A 156 -8.01 -12.78 9.74
N GLY A 157 -8.87 -13.08 8.77
CA GLY A 157 -10.33 -13.08 8.96
C GLY A 157 -10.86 -11.70 9.35
N ILE A 158 -10.41 -10.66 8.66
CA ILE A 158 -10.85 -9.28 8.87
C ILE A 158 -11.95 -8.97 7.86
N THR A 159 -13.01 -8.32 8.33
CA THR A 159 -14.08 -7.83 7.45
C THR A 159 -13.52 -6.73 6.56
N LYS A 160 -13.56 -6.97 5.25
CA LYS A 160 -13.13 -5.99 4.24
C LYS A 160 -14.08 -4.81 4.21
N LYS A 161 -13.54 -3.61 4.01
CA LYS A 161 -14.34 -2.42 3.73
C LYS A 161 -15.07 -2.57 2.40
N ILE A 162 -16.36 -2.30 2.41
CA ILE A 162 -17.21 -2.30 1.22
C ILE A 162 -17.47 -0.86 0.81
N TYR A 163 -17.17 -0.55 -0.44
CA TYR A 163 -17.47 0.74 -1.06
C TYR A 163 -18.77 0.60 -1.84
N ILE A 164 -19.77 1.43 -1.53
CA ILE A 164 -21.11 1.34 -2.13
C ILE A 164 -21.10 1.93 -3.54
N ASP A 165 -20.61 3.16 -3.67
CA ASP A 165 -20.70 3.94 -4.91
C ASP A 165 -19.39 4.00 -5.69
N TRP A 166 -18.36 3.28 -5.25
CA TRP A 166 -17.00 3.39 -5.79
C TRP A 166 -16.31 2.04 -5.87
N ASN A 167 -15.70 1.73 -7.02
CA ASN A 167 -14.85 0.55 -7.18
C ASN A 167 -13.39 1.01 -7.34
N PRO A 168 -12.59 1.04 -6.25
CA PRO A 168 -11.23 1.56 -6.30
C PRO A 168 -10.33 0.81 -7.27
N VAL A 169 -10.43 -0.53 -7.31
CA VAL A 169 -9.59 -1.35 -8.17
C VAL A 169 -9.88 -1.08 -9.64
N LYS A 170 -11.17 -1.00 -10.00
CA LYS A 170 -11.58 -0.69 -11.36
C LYS A 170 -11.11 0.71 -11.77
N ASP A 171 -11.42 1.72 -10.97
CA ASP A 171 -11.05 3.12 -11.23
C ASP A 171 -9.53 3.28 -11.42
N PHE A 172 -8.72 2.75 -10.49
CA PHE A 172 -7.27 2.82 -10.61
C PHE A 172 -6.74 2.05 -11.82
N SER A 173 -7.30 0.88 -12.13
CA SER A 173 -6.82 0.06 -13.25
C SER A 173 -7.14 0.71 -14.60
N GLU A 174 -8.33 1.30 -14.73
CA GLU A 174 -8.74 2.03 -15.93
C GLU A 174 -7.87 3.27 -16.14
N GLU A 175 -7.67 4.07 -15.08
CA GLU A 175 -6.84 5.26 -15.19
C GLU A 175 -5.36 4.92 -15.39
N LEU A 176 -4.83 3.89 -14.70
CA LEU A 176 -3.47 3.41 -14.92
C LEU A 176 -3.24 3.00 -16.37
N LYS A 177 -4.20 2.30 -16.99
CA LYS A 177 -4.13 1.94 -18.40
C LYS A 177 -4.14 3.19 -19.29
N SER A 178 -4.97 4.18 -18.97
CA SER A 178 -5.08 5.43 -19.73
C SER A 178 -3.77 6.23 -19.70
N VAL A 179 -3.19 6.42 -18.51
CA VAL A 179 -1.96 7.20 -18.31
C VAL A 179 -0.72 6.45 -18.82
N ALA A 180 -0.68 5.12 -18.69
CA ALA A 180 0.41 4.31 -19.22
C ALA A 180 0.49 4.38 -20.75
N ALA A 181 -0.67 4.38 -21.43
CA ALA A 181 -0.72 4.57 -22.89
C ALA A 181 -0.15 5.93 -23.30
N ARG A 182 -0.56 7.01 -22.62
CA ARG A 182 -0.03 8.37 -22.89
C ARG A 182 1.47 8.46 -22.63
N ARG A 183 1.96 7.87 -21.52
CA ARG A 183 3.38 7.82 -21.16
C ARG A 183 4.21 7.07 -22.19
N ASN A 184 3.74 5.92 -22.66
CA ASN A 184 4.41 5.15 -23.69
C ASN A 184 4.48 5.92 -25.01
N GLN A 185 3.37 6.54 -25.43
CA GLN A 185 3.35 7.37 -26.64
C GLN A 185 4.40 8.48 -26.58
N ARG A 186 4.46 9.25 -25.49
CA ARG A 186 5.48 10.30 -25.31
C ARG A 186 6.91 9.76 -25.38
N THR A 187 7.14 8.59 -24.78
CA THR A 187 8.47 7.95 -24.78
C THR A 187 8.88 7.57 -26.20
N GLU A 188 7.97 7.01 -27.00
CA GLU A 188 8.24 6.66 -28.39
C GLU A 188 8.44 7.91 -29.27
N GLU A 189 7.64 8.97 -29.07
CA GLU A 189 7.82 10.26 -29.76
C GLU A 189 9.20 10.87 -29.44
N HIS A 190 9.62 10.81 -28.17
CA HIS A 190 10.94 11.30 -27.76
C HIS A 190 12.08 10.48 -28.37
N LYS A 191 11.98 9.15 -28.40
CA LYS A 191 12.97 8.29 -29.07
C LYS A 191 13.08 8.60 -30.55
N ALA A 192 11.95 8.67 -31.25
CA ALA A 192 11.92 8.98 -32.68
C ALA A 192 12.50 10.37 -32.98
N PHE A 193 12.23 11.35 -32.11
CA PHE A 193 12.87 12.66 -32.18
C PHE A 193 14.39 12.53 -32.05
N VAL A 194 14.88 11.88 -30.99
CA VAL A 194 16.33 11.73 -30.75
C VAL A 194 17.02 11.01 -31.90
N GLU A 195 16.45 9.91 -32.42
CA GLU A 195 16.98 9.17 -33.57
C GLU A 195 17.14 10.06 -34.80
N LYS A 196 16.14 10.91 -35.10
CA LYS A 196 16.18 11.84 -36.23
C LYS A 196 17.30 12.90 -36.13
N PHE A 197 17.78 13.23 -34.92
CA PHE A 197 18.88 14.18 -34.73
C PHE A 197 20.26 13.51 -34.62
N LEU A 198 20.29 12.19 -34.50
CA LEU A 198 21.53 11.40 -34.43
C LEU A 198 21.92 10.76 -35.77
N GLU A 199 21.03 10.76 -36.77
CA GLU A 199 21.31 10.48 -38.19
C GLU A 199 21.85 11.71 -38.94
#